data_AF-A0A383DAS8-F1
#
_entry.id   AF-A0A383DAS8-F1
#
_cell.length_a   1.000
_cell.length_b   1.000
_cell.length_c   1.000
_cell.angle_alpha   90.00
_cell.angle_beta   90.00
_cell.angle_gamma   90.00
#
_symmetry.space_group_name_H-M   'P 1'
#
loop_
_entity.id
_entity.type
_entity.pdbx_description
1 polymer ?
#
loop_
_entity_poly.entity_id
_entity_poly.type
_entity_poly.pdbx_seq_one_letter_code
_entity_poly.pdbx_strand_id
1 'polypeptide(L)'
;MGKLGYNDTPILPDSLYCVHDDRRPAPSIITPGSENNRPSDAVVLFDGTDLNGWQSAKGGDAEWKVVDGYMEVEPKTGDIVSVERFGDVQYHLEFACPAEVKGDSQGRGNSGVFLMGLYEIQVLDGYDNPTYADGITASVYGEYPPLVNACRPPGEWQTYDIFWTAPRFSGVDLVSPAYLTLVHNGVLVH
;
A
#
# COMPACT_ATOMS: atom_id res chain seq x y z
N MET A 1 -18.94 17.50 35.18
CA MET A 1 -18.11 16.59 34.34
C MET A 1 -18.30 15.19 34.90
N GLY A 2 -18.62 14.21 34.04
CA GLY A 2 -18.79 12.81 34.49
C GLY A 2 -17.46 12.15 34.82
N LYS A 3 -17.50 11.03 35.55
CA LYS A 3 -16.31 10.19 35.78
C LYS A 3 -15.87 9.58 34.45
N LEU A 4 -14.58 9.69 34.10
CA LEU A 4 -14.05 9.21 32.82
C LEU A 4 -13.94 7.68 32.77
N GLY A 5 -13.74 7.01 33.90
CA GLY A 5 -13.55 5.56 33.96
C GLY A 5 -13.58 4.99 35.39
N TYR A 6 -13.14 3.74 35.53
CA TYR A 6 -13.16 2.94 36.76
C TYR A 6 -11.84 2.19 36.94
N ASN A 7 -11.39 2.01 38.18
CA ASN A 7 -10.13 1.34 38.51
C ASN A 7 -10.32 0.06 39.35
N ASP A 8 -11.57 -0.35 39.54
CA ASP A 8 -12.03 -1.48 40.36
C ASP A 8 -12.71 -2.57 39.53
N THR A 9 -12.42 -2.60 38.22
CA THR A 9 -12.95 -3.57 37.27
C THR A 9 -11.92 -4.67 36.95
N PRO A 10 -12.33 -5.78 36.32
CA PRO A 10 -11.40 -6.85 35.95
C PRO A 10 -10.29 -6.39 35.01
N ILE A 11 -9.14 -7.07 35.10
CA ILE A 11 -8.03 -6.96 34.14
C ILE A 11 -8.17 -8.13 33.15
N LEU A 12 -8.09 -7.82 31.85
CA LEU A 12 -8.08 -8.83 30.79
C LEU A 12 -6.68 -9.46 30.65
N PRO A 13 -6.56 -10.73 30.22
CA PRO A 13 -5.29 -11.47 30.20
C PRO A 13 -4.12 -10.74 29.52
N ASP A 14 -4.40 -9.98 28.46
CA ASP A 14 -3.38 -9.29 27.64
C ASP A 14 -3.41 -7.77 27.81
N SER A 15 -3.90 -7.27 28.95
CA SER A 15 -4.02 -5.83 29.18
C SER A 15 -3.31 -5.39 30.46
N LEU A 16 -2.56 -4.28 30.35
CA LEU A 16 -2.00 -3.58 31.50
C LEU A 16 -3.03 -2.72 32.26
N TYR A 17 -4.25 -2.61 31.71
CA TYR A 17 -5.30 -1.73 32.21
C TYR A 17 -6.55 -2.55 32.53
N CYS A 18 -7.26 -2.16 33.57
CA CYS A 18 -8.58 -2.73 33.83
C CYS A 18 -9.62 -2.28 32.78
N VAL A 19 -10.78 -2.92 32.77
CA VAL A 19 -11.87 -2.56 31.87
C VAL A 19 -12.42 -1.18 32.24
N HIS A 20 -12.40 -0.22 31.30
CA HIS A 20 -12.75 1.19 31.55
C HIS A 20 -11.75 1.97 32.42
N ASP A 21 -10.48 1.55 32.50
CA ASP A 21 -9.43 2.28 33.23
C ASP A 21 -9.24 3.71 32.67
N ASP A 22 -9.37 4.71 33.52
CA ASP A 22 -9.19 6.11 33.17
C ASP A 22 -7.71 6.51 32.96
N ARG A 23 -6.78 5.63 33.33
CA ARG A 23 -5.33 5.80 33.09
C ARG A 23 -4.89 5.21 31.76
N ARG A 24 -5.77 4.49 31.04
CA ARG A 24 -5.45 3.98 29.70
C ARG A 24 -5.23 5.18 28.76
N PRO A 25 -4.11 5.26 28.03
CA PRO A 25 -3.86 6.35 27.09
C PRO A 25 -5.02 6.50 26.11
N ALA A 26 -5.54 7.72 26.01
CA ALA A 26 -6.54 8.04 25.00
C ALA A 26 -5.89 7.94 23.61
N PRO A 27 -6.64 7.49 22.59
CA PRO A 27 -6.14 7.49 21.22
C PRO A 27 -5.85 8.92 20.74
N SER A 28 -4.86 9.07 19.86
CA SER A 28 -4.62 10.32 19.15
C SER A 28 -5.85 10.72 18.33
N ILE A 29 -6.19 12.00 18.36
CA ILE A 29 -7.27 12.55 17.53
C ILE A 29 -6.67 12.94 16.19
N ILE A 30 -7.21 12.38 15.11
CA ILE A 30 -6.87 12.71 13.73
C ILE A 30 -8.12 13.13 12.96
N THR A 31 -7.95 13.87 11.87
CA THR A 31 -9.03 14.12 10.91
C THR A 31 -9.02 13.00 9.88
N PRO A 32 -10.09 12.21 9.75
CA PRO A 32 -10.18 11.20 8.70
C PRO A 32 -10.13 11.84 7.31
N GLY A 33 -9.65 11.07 6.34
CA GLY A 33 -9.79 11.42 4.93
C GLY A 33 -11.25 11.45 4.49
N SER A 34 -11.61 12.35 3.56
CA SER A 34 -12.86 12.24 2.77
C SER A 34 -12.64 11.33 1.56
N GLU A 35 -13.67 11.10 0.73
CA GLU A 35 -13.51 10.45 -0.58
C GLU A 35 -12.37 11.17 -1.34
N ASN A 36 -11.27 10.47 -1.59
CA ASN A 36 -10.02 10.93 -2.24
C ASN A 36 -9.12 11.89 -1.44
N ASN A 37 -9.33 12.02 -0.13
CA ASN A 37 -8.40 12.74 0.73
C ASN A 37 -7.74 11.79 1.74
N ARG A 38 -6.49 12.08 2.05
CA ARG A 38 -5.72 11.38 3.09
C ARG A 38 -6.15 11.80 4.50
N PRO A 39 -5.96 10.93 5.52
CA PRO A 39 -6.09 11.35 6.90
C PRO A 39 -4.99 12.36 7.28
N SER A 40 -5.24 13.16 8.33
CA SER A 40 -4.35 14.28 8.71
C SER A 40 -2.95 13.86 9.18
N ASP A 41 -2.77 12.60 9.54
CA ASP A 41 -1.50 12.02 9.99
C ASP A 41 -0.76 11.22 8.91
N ALA A 42 -1.30 11.13 7.69
CA ALA A 42 -0.63 10.44 6.60
C ALA A 42 0.63 11.18 6.14
N VAL A 43 1.72 10.42 5.96
CA VAL A 43 2.90 10.86 5.22
C VAL A 43 2.55 10.89 3.74
N VAL A 44 2.79 12.03 3.10
CA VAL A 44 2.49 12.23 1.67
C VAL A 44 3.71 11.85 0.86
N LEU A 45 3.63 10.73 0.14
CA LEU A 45 4.69 10.34 -0.79
C LEU A 45 4.60 11.08 -2.12
N PHE A 46 3.39 11.45 -2.55
CA PHE A 46 3.16 12.18 -3.78
C PHE A 46 1.84 12.95 -3.69
N ASP A 47 1.83 14.21 -4.10
CA ASP A 47 0.65 15.11 -4.07
C ASP A 47 0.32 15.71 -5.44
N GLY A 48 0.97 15.24 -6.50
CA GLY A 48 0.80 15.74 -7.86
C GLY A 48 1.78 16.82 -8.29
N THR A 49 2.69 17.28 -7.41
CA THR A 49 3.54 18.45 -7.71
C THR A 49 4.97 18.11 -8.11
N ASP A 50 5.63 17.20 -7.39
CA ASP A 50 7.02 16.82 -7.62
C ASP A 50 7.36 15.42 -7.12
N LEU A 51 8.61 15.00 -7.33
CA LEU A 51 9.14 13.70 -6.90
C LEU A 51 10.06 13.81 -5.67
N ASN A 52 9.95 14.86 -4.84
CA ASN A 52 10.86 15.06 -3.70
C ASN A 52 10.76 13.94 -2.65
N GLY A 53 9.63 13.24 -2.57
CA GLY A 53 9.44 12.05 -1.75
C GLY A 53 10.12 10.79 -2.29
N TRP A 54 10.74 10.86 -3.48
CA TRP A 54 11.25 9.73 -4.25
C TRP A 54 12.70 9.96 -4.70
N GLN A 55 13.39 8.86 -4.93
CA GLN A 55 14.74 8.84 -5.51
C GLN A 55 14.88 7.65 -6.45
N SER A 56 15.87 7.68 -7.36
CA SER A 56 16.18 6.52 -8.19
C SER A 56 16.67 5.35 -7.33
N ALA A 57 16.20 4.15 -7.63
CA ALA A 57 16.72 2.92 -7.01
C ALA A 57 18.22 2.71 -7.28
N LYS A 58 18.75 3.32 -8.35
CA LYS A 58 20.17 3.31 -8.72
C LYS A 58 20.99 4.38 -7.98
N GLY A 59 20.33 5.21 -7.16
CA GLY A 59 20.89 6.40 -6.53
C GLY A 59 20.73 7.66 -7.39
N GLY A 60 20.61 8.81 -6.74
CA GLY A 60 20.32 10.09 -7.39
C GLY A 60 18.82 10.36 -7.54
N ASP A 61 18.49 11.37 -8.34
CA ASP A 61 17.13 11.88 -8.47
C ASP A 61 16.20 10.87 -9.17
N ALA A 62 14.91 10.89 -8.81
CA ALA A 62 13.89 10.14 -9.53
C ALA A 62 13.62 10.78 -10.90
N GLU A 63 13.71 10.00 -11.97
CA GLU A 63 13.62 10.50 -13.36
C GLU A 63 12.28 10.15 -14.05
N TRP A 64 11.28 9.71 -13.29
CA TRP A 64 9.92 9.63 -13.80
C TRP A 64 9.38 11.04 -14.11
N LYS A 65 8.33 11.12 -14.92
CA LYS A 65 7.71 12.41 -15.28
C LYS A 65 6.62 12.76 -14.29
N VAL A 66 6.46 14.04 -14.00
CA VAL A 66 5.25 14.58 -13.35
C VAL A 66 4.47 15.33 -14.41
N VAL A 67 3.23 14.91 -14.63
CA VAL A 67 2.35 15.47 -15.65
C VAL A 67 0.92 15.45 -15.14
N ASP A 68 0.20 16.56 -15.30
CA ASP A 68 -1.23 16.69 -14.98
C ASP A 68 -1.65 16.13 -13.60
N GLY A 69 -0.79 16.27 -12.60
CA GLY A 69 -1.06 15.84 -11.22
C GLY A 69 -0.77 14.36 -10.91
N TYR A 70 -0.20 13.60 -11.86
CA TYR A 70 0.29 12.23 -11.63
C TYR A 70 1.77 12.09 -11.98
N MET A 71 2.38 11.00 -11.49
CA MET A 71 3.70 10.57 -11.93
C MET A 71 3.55 9.47 -13.00
N GLU A 72 4.33 9.58 -14.07
CA GLU A 72 4.33 8.63 -15.19
C GLU A 72 5.71 7.98 -15.31
N VAL A 73 5.72 6.66 -15.43
CA VAL A 73 6.93 5.87 -15.68
C VAL A 73 7.61 6.38 -16.95
N GLU A 74 8.86 6.83 -16.84
CA GLU A 74 9.68 7.12 -18.02
C GLU A 74 10.47 5.87 -18.43
N PRO A 75 10.30 5.37 -19.66
CA PRO A 75 11.04 4.19 -20.10
C PRO A 75 12.56 4.37 -19.96
N LYS A 76 13.23 3.32 -19.48
CA LYS A 76 14.70 3.21 -19.33
C LYS A 76 15.33 4.01 -18.18
N THR A 77 14.56 4.75 -17.38
CA THR A 77 15.09 5.38 -16.16
C THR A 77 15.21 4.37 -15.02
N GLY A 78 14.33 3.37 -14.99
CA GLY A 78 14.28 2.33 -13.96
C GLY A 78 13.38 2.70 -12.79
N ASP A 79 13.51 1.93 -11.71
CA ASP A 79 12.63 2.03 -10.56
C ASP A 79 12.94 3.25 -9.70
N ILE A 80 11.90 3.75 -9.04
CA ILE A 80 12.00 4.78 -8.00
C ILE A 80 11.63 4.16 -6.65
N VAL A 81 12.22 4.69 -5.59
CA VAL A 81 11.94 4.28 -4.22
C VAL A 81 11.63 5.51 -3.38
N SER A 82 10.78 5.37 -2.37
CA SER A 82 10.55 6.45 -1.42
C SER A 82 11.87 6.85 -0.76
N VAL A 83 12.02 8.11 -0.39
CA VAL A 83 13.15 8.55 0.46
C VAL A 83 12.95 8.03 1.88
N GLU A 84 11.73 8.14 2.40
CA GLU A 84 11.34 7.58 3.68
C GLU A 84 11.35 6.04 3.67
N ARG A 85 11.49 5.44 4.85
CA ARG A 85 11.51 3.99 5.07
C ARG A 85 10.43 3.60 6.06
N PHE A 86 9.66 2.57 5.72
CA PHE A 86 8.48 2.17 6.48
C PHE A 86 8.62 0.74 7.00
N GLY A 87 8.07 0.51 8.19
CA GLY A 87 7.85 -0.81 8.78
C GLY A 87 6.40 -1.23 8.56
N ASP A 88 5.63 -1.33 9.65
CA ASP A 88 4.18 -1.52 9.56
C ASP A 88 3.52 -0.24 9.01
N VAL A 89 2.59 -0.39 8.07
CA VAL A 89 2.00 0.74 7.38
C VAL A 89 0.62 0.42 6.80
N GLN A 90 -0.26 1.41 6.81
CA GLN A 90 -1.39 1.47 5.88
C GLN A 90 -0.96 2.33 4.70
N TYR A 91 -0.98 1.75 3.49
CA TYR A 91 -0.52 2.40 2.27
C TYR A 91 -1.64 2.48 1.25
N HIS A 92 -1.89 3.70 0.76
CA HIS A 92 -2.85 3.96 -0.29
C HIS A 92 -2.11 4.45 -1.54
N LEU A 93 -2.49 3.94 -2.70
CA LEU A 93 -2.04 4.44 -3.99
C LEU A 93 -3.11 4.28 -5.06
N GLU A 94 -3.04 5.15 -6.07
CA GLU A 94 -3.80 5.02 -7.29
C GLU A 94 -2.85 4.79 -8.47
N PHE A 95 -3.27 3.98 -9.44
CA PHE A 95 -2.50 3.74 -10.66
C PHE A 95 -3.43 3.62 -11.87
N ALA A 96 -2.92 3.91 -13.06
CA ALA A 96 -3.64 3.69 -14.31
C ALA A 96 -2.70 3.04 -15.33
N CYS A 97 -3.15 1.97 -15.97
CA CYS A 97 -2.45 1.42 -17.13
C CYS A 97 -2.73 2.29 -18.37
N PRO A 98 -1.83 2.35 -19.36
CA PRO A 98 -2.03 3.16 -20.56
C PRO A 98 -3.38 2.85 -21.26
N ALA A 99 -4.10 3.89 -21.68
CA ALA A 99 -5.36 3.73 -22.42
C ALA A 99 -5.18 3.00 -23.76
N GLU A 100 -4.02 3.16 -24.40
CA GLU A 100 -3.64 2.39 -25.58
C GLU A 100 -3.13 1.00 -25.15
N VAL A 101 -3.95 -0.02 -25.41
CA VAL A 101 -3.59 -1.40 -25.14
C VAL A 101 -2.49 -1.89 -26.09
N LYS A 102 -1.35 -2.29 -25.51
CA LYS A 102 -0.23 -2.92 -26.22
C LYS A 102 0.30 -4.12 -25.45
N GLY A 103 0.60 -5.19 -26.18
CA GLY A 103 1.09 -6.43 -25.61
C GLY A 103 -0.02 -7.32 -25.05
N ASP A 104 0.41 -8.43 -24.46
CA ASP A 104 -0.43 -9.46 -23.87
C ASP A 104 0.26 -10.04 -22.64
N SER A 105 -0.52 -10.67 -21.76
CA SER A 105 -0.01 -11.26 -20.52
C SER A 105 0.81 -10.20 -19.75
N GLN A 106 2.00 -10.56 -19.26
CA GLN A 106 2.94 -9.67 -18.57
C GLN A 106 3.52 -8.54 -19.43
N GLY A 107 3.34 -8.56 -20.74
CA GLY A 107 3.81 -7.50 -21.65
C GLY A 107 2.89 -6.28 -21.70
N ARG A 108 1.76 -6.30 -20.99
CA ARG A 108 0.69 -5.29 -21.09
C ARG A 108 0.55 -4.50 -19.78
N GLY A 109 1.08 -3.27 -19.78
CA GLY A 109 0.91 -2.33 -18.66
C GLY A 109 1.53 -2.77 -17.33
N ASN A 110 2.68 -3.46 -17.39
CA ASN A 110 3.34 -4.07 -16.23
C ASN A 110 4.17 -3.06 -15.42
N SER A 111 4.01 -3.11 -14.10
CA SER A 111 4.77 -2.39 -13.08
C SER A 111 4.62 -3.15 -11.75
N GLY A 112 5.06 -2.59 -10.63
CA GLY A 112 4.91 -3.25 -9.33
C GLY A 112 5.10 -2.30 -8.17
N VAL A 113 4.47 -2.63 -7.04
CA VAL A 113 4.63 -1.92 -5.77
C VAL A 113 5.37 -2.83 -4.80
N PHE A 114 6.61 -2.49 -4.45
CA PHE A 114 7.46 -3.33 -3.61
C PHE A 114 7.42 -2.87 -2.14
N LEU A 115 6.71 -3.61 -1.30
CA LEU A 115 6.74 -3.39 0.14
C LEU A 115 8.10 -3.79 0.69
N MET A 116 8.72 -2.88 1.44
CA MET A 116 10.10 -3.01 1.95
C MET A 116 11.15 -3.25 0.85
N GLY A 117 10.83 -2.96 -0.43
CA GLY A 117 11.70 -3.26 -1.57
C GLY A 117 11.84 -4.76 -1.89
N LEU A 118 11.00 -5.62 -1.31
CA LEU A 118 11.13 -7.08 -1.41
C LEU A 118 9.83 -7.78 -1.84
N TYR A 119 8.68 -7.36 -1.32
CA TYR A 119 7.41 -8.03 -1.53
C TYR A 119 6.59 -7.27 -2.57
N GLU A 120 6.48 -7.83 -3.76
CA GLU A 120 5.82 -7.18 -4.90
C GLU A 120 4.31 -7.41 -4.87
N ILE A 121 3.56 -6.30 -4.83
CA ILE A 121 2.15 -6.26 -5.20
C ILE A 121 2.07 -5.91 -6.67
N GLN A 122 1.55 -6.85 -7.45
CA GLN A 122 1.62 -6.76 -8.90
C GLN A 122 0.74 -5.63 -9.44
N VAL A 123 1.30 -4.83 -10.36
CA VAL A 123 0.56 -3.86 -11.16
C VAL A 123 0.61 -4.30 -12.62
N LEU A 124 -0.56 -4.58 -13.18
CA LEU A 124 -0.68 -5.05 -14.55
C LEU A 124 -2.00 -4.56 -15.13
N ASP A 125 -2.07 -4.40 -16.45
CA ASP A 125 -3.36 -4.31 -17.12
C ASP A 125 -3.97 -5.72 -17.18
N GLY A 126 -4.71 -6.09 -16.14
CA GLY A 126 -5.41 -7.36 -16.01
C GLY A 126 -6.83 -7.38 -16.59
N TYR A 127 -7.27 -6.30 -17.26
CA TYR A 127 -8.61 -6.21 -17.82
C TYR A 127 -8.69 -6.88 -19.19
N ASP A 128 -9.46 -7.97 -19.29
CA ASP A 128 -9.54 -8.85 -20.47
C ASP A 128 -8.14 -9.23 -21.00
N ASN A 129 -7.22 -9.53 -20.09
CA ASN A 129 -5.84 -9.90 -20.37
C ASN A 129 -5.42 -11.15 -19.58
N PRO A 130 -5.61 -12.36 -20.14
CA PRO A 130 -5.19 -13.59 -19.48
C PRO A 130 -3.66 -13.65 -19.26
N THR A 131 -3.26 -14.05 -18.05
CA THR A 131 -1.87 -14.34 -17.64
C THR A 131 -1.89 -15.48 -16.60
N TYR A 132 -0.72 -15.92 -16.13
CA TYR A 132 -0.64 -16.80 -14.95
C TYR A 132 -1.17 -16.11 -13.69
N ALA A 133 -1.89 -16.87 -12.86
CA ALA A 133 -2.72 -16.33 -11.79
C ALA A 133 -1.92 -15.69 -10.65
N ASP A 134 -0.73 -16.20 -10.37
CA ASP A 134 0.22 -15.71 -9.37
C ASP A 134 1.03 -14.50 -9.86
N GLY A 135 0.76 -13.99 -11.06
CA GLY A 135 1.34 -12.73 -11.55
C GLY A 135 0.34 -11.81 -12.23
N ILE A 136 -0.96 -12.00 -11.97
CA ILE A 136 -2.00 -11.07 -12.42
C ILE A 136 -2.05 -9.85 -11.49
N THR A 137 -2.67 -8.75 -11.93
CA THR A 137 -2.91 -7.55 -11.13
C THR A 137 -3.38 -7.90 -9.72
N ALA A 138 -2.77 -7.26 -8.71
CA ALA A 138 -3.04 -7.44 -7.29
C ALA A 138 -2.57 -8.79 -6.70
N SER A 139 -1.83 -9.63 -7.42
CA SER A 139 -1.14 -10.77 -6.81
C SER A 139 -0.03 -10.30 -5.88
N VAL A 140 0.23 -11.07 -4.82
CA VAL A 140 1.58 -11.12 -4.24
C VAL A 140 2.42 -11.92 -5.23
N TYR A 141 3.25 -11.21 -6.00
CA TYR A 141 3.81 -11.72 -7.25
C TYR A 141 4.64 -13.00 -7.05
N GLY A 142 4.28 -14.06 -7.78
CA GLY A 142 4.88 -15.38 -7.71
C GLY A 142 4.48 -16.22 -6.48
N GLU A 143 3.59 -15.72 -5.61
CA GLU A 143 3.22 -16.39 -4.36
C GLU A 143 1.72 -16.64 -4.25
N TYR A 144 0.90 -15.57 -4.30
CA TYR A 144 -0.53 -15.66 -4.01
C TYR A 144 -1.34 -14.90 -5.07
N PRO A 145 -2.13 -15.62 -5.91
CA PRO A 145 -3.13 -15.01 -6.77
C PRO A 145 -4.16 -14.21 -5.94
N PRO A 146 -4.67 -13.07 -6.45
CA PRO A 146 -5.76 -12.36 -5.78
C PRO A 146 -7.03 -13.23 -5.77
N LEU A 147 -7.88 -13.02 -4.75
CA LEU A 147 -9.16 -13.75 -4.62
C LEU A 147 -10.10 -13.53 -5.82
N VAL A 148 -10.06 -12.34 -6.42
CA VAL A 148 -10.85 -11.94 -7.60
C VAL A 148 -10.06 -10.94 -8.45
N ASN A 149 -10.38 -10.86 -9.74
CA ASN A 149 -9.90 -9.79 -10.61
C ASN A 149 -10.89 -8.61 -10.54
N ALA A 150 -10.45 -7.50 -9.94
CA ALA A 150 -11.25 -6.28 -9.78
C ALA A 150 -10.77 -5.13 -10.68
N CYS A 151 -10.05 -5.43 -11.78
CA CYS A 151 -9.54 -4.42 -12.71
C CYS A 151 -10.67 -3.66 -13.39
N ARG A 152 -10.54 -2.33 -13.43
CA ARG A 152 -11.22 -1.45 -14.40
C ARG A 152 -10.54 -1.50 -15.78
N PRO A 153 -11.21 -1.05 -16.86
CA PRO A 153 -10.62 -0.91 -18.19
C PRO A 153 -9.35 -0.05 -18.23
N PRO A 154 -8.48 -0.23 -19.25
CA PRO A 154 -7.27 0.58 -19.43
C PRO A 154 -7.57 2.08 -19.53
N GLY A 155 -6.69 2.92 -18.97
CA GLY A 155 -6.90 4.37 -18.85
C GLY A 155 -7.77 4.79 -17.67
N GLU A 156 -8.49 3.88 -17.01
CA GLU A 156 -9.18 4.19 -15.76
C GLU A 156 -8.24 4.00 -14.56
N TRP A 157 -8.42 4.87 -13.56
CA TRP A 157 -7.71 4.78 -12.29
C TRP A 157 -8.16 3.57 -11.48
N GLN A 158 -7.19 2.85 -10.95
CA GLN A 158 -7.29 1.73 -10.04
C GLN A 158 -6.79 2.20 -8.66
N THR A 159 -7.33 1.63 -7.58
CA THR A 159 -6.92 1.95 -6.20
C THR A 159 -6.42 0.70 -5.50
N TYR A 160 -5.31 0.81 -4.77
CA TYR A 160 -4.90 -0.16 -3.76
C TYR A 160 -4.92 0.48 -2.38
N ASP A 161 -5.60 -0.17 -1.44
CA ASP A 161 -5.45 0.05 -0.01
C ASP A 161 -4.79 -1.18 0.59
N ILE A 162 -3.54 -1.01 1.03
CA ILE A 162 -2.67 -2.06 1.55
C ILE A 162 -2.51 -1.87 3.05
N PHE A 163 -2.77 -2.92 3.82
CA PHE A 163 -2.47 -2.99 5.24
C PHE A 163 -1.33 -3.98 5.43
N TRP A 164 -0.16 -3.48 5.83
CA TRP A 164 1.07 -4.24 5.90
C TRP A 164 1.60 -4.31 7.33
N THR A 165 1.84 -5.53 7.80
CA THR A 165 2.65 -5.80 8.98
C THR A 165 3.97 -6.40 8.54
N ALA A 166 5.08 -5.69 8.80
CA ALA A 166 6.40 -6.14 8.40
C ALA A 166 6.81 -7.42 9.15
N PRO A 167 7.63 -8.29 8.54
CA PRO A 167 8.14 -9.46 9.26
C PRO A 167 9.05 -9.02 10.42
N ARG A 168 9.09 -9.82 11.48
CA ARG A 168 9.96 -9.60 12.64
C ARG A 168 11.03 -10.68 12.70
N PHE A 169 12.27 -10.27 12.89
CA PHE A 169 13.42 -11.17 13.00
C PHE A 169 14.15 -10.97 14.32
N SER A 170 14.75 -12.05 14.83
CA SER A 170 15.73 -12.05 15.90
C SER A 170 17.05 -12.57 15.33
N GLY A 171 17.94 -11.66 14.93
CA GLY A 171 19.10 -12.04 14.11
C GLY A 171 18.65 -12.51 12.73
N VAL A 172 18.91 -13.78 12.41
CA VAL A 172 18.48 -14.41 11.14
C VAL A 172 17.18 -15.19 11.28
N ASP A 173 16.71 -15.43 12.50
CA ASP A 173 15.53 -16.25 12.76
C ASP A 173 14.26 -15.43 12.61
N LEU A 174 13.32 -15.94 11.81
CA LEU A 174 11.99 -15.35 11.66
C LEU A 174 11.18 -15.57 12.93
N VAL A 175 10.76 -14.48 13.57
CA VAL A 175 9.93 -14.48 14.78
C VAL A 175 8.45 -14.34 14.44
N SER A 176 8.13 -13.50 13.46
CA SER A 176 6.78 -13.34 12.92
C SER A 176 6.85 -13.10 11.42
N PRO A 177 6.05 -13.81 10.59
CA PRO A 177 5.99 -13.52 9.17
C PRO A 177 5.38 -12.14 8.92
N ALA A 178 5.47 -11.69 7.68
CA ALA A 178 4.72 -10.55 7.23
C ALA A 178 3.24 -10.89 7.07
N TYR A 179 2.37 -9.91 7.26
CA TYR A 179 0.94 -10.04 6.98
C TYR A 179 0.51 -8.90 6.07
N LEU A 180 -0.28 -9.25 5.06
CA LEU A 180 -0.84 -8.34 4.08
C LEU A 180 -2.36 -8.50 4.04
N THR A 181 -3.06 -7.39 4.02
CA THR A 181 -4.43 -7.30 3.51
C THR A 181 -4.41 -6.30 2.37
N LEU A 182 -5.03 -6.65 1.25
CA LEU A 182 -5.12 -5.77 0.08
C LEU A 182 -6.57 -5.63 -0.37
N VAL A 183 -6.98 -4.38 -0.57
CA VAL A 183 -8.25 -4.02 -1.18
C VAL A 183 -7.95 -3.34 -2.53
N HIS A 184 -8.50 -3.89 -3.61
CA HIS A 184 -8.40 -3.35 -4.97
C HIS A 184 -9.76 -2.79 -5.41
N ASN A 185 -9.85 -1.48 -5.68
CA ASN A 185 -11.12 -0.84 -6.07
C ASN A 185 -12.27 -1.07 -5.07
N GLY A 186 -11.96 -1.07 -3.78
CA GLY A 186 -12.94 -1.35 -2.71
C GLY A 186 -13.30 -2.83 -2.54
N VAL A 187 -12.65 -3.74 -3.28
CA VAL A 187 -12.86 -5.19 -3.18
C VAL A 187 -11.68 -5.84 -2.46
N LEU A 188 -11.95 -6.61 -1.40
CA LEU A 188 -10.94 -7.40 -0.70
C LEU A 188 -10.38 -8.49 -1.62
N VAL A 189 -9.05 -8.50 -1.83
CA VAL A 189 -8.36 -9.45 -2.71
C VAL A 189 -7.26 -10.26 -2.02
N HIS A 190 -6.79 -9.83 -0.83
CA HIS A 190 -5.93 -10.59 0.10
C HIS A 190 -6.29 -10.26 1.55
#